data_AF-A0A5C7UQM0-F1
#
_entry.id   AF-A0A5C7UQM0-F1
#
_cell.length_a   1.000
_cell.length_b   1.000
_cell.length_c   1.000
_cell.angle_alpha   90.00
_cell.angle_beta   90.00
_cell.angle_gamma   90.00
#
_symmetry.space_group_name_H-M   'P 1'
#
loop_
_entity.id
_entity.type
_entity.pdbx_description
1 polymer ?
#
loop_
_entity_poly.entity_id
_entity_poly.type
_entity_poly.pdbx_seq_one_letter_code
_entity_poly.pdbx_strand_id
1 'polypeptide(L)' 'MSESLSQPGLASLSKSFEPAAIEARWGPAWEQAGLGRAGYRGSGQPDAGAAARGENFAIQLPPPNVTGTLHMGHAFN' A
#
# COMPACT_ATOMS: atom_id res chain seq x y z
N MET A 1 3.17 -40.74 -10.83
CA MET A 1 1.93 -40.12 -10.30
C MET A 1 2.36 -38.85 -9.59
N SER A 2 1.82 -37.70 -9.96
CA SER A 2 2.23 -36.42 -9.36
C SER A 2 1.55 -36.29 -8.00
N GLU A 3 2.33 -36.29 -6.92
CA GLU A 3 1.81 -35.99 -5.58
C GLU A 3 1.36 -34.53 -5.55
N SER A 4 0.06 -34.29 -5.35
CA SER A 4 -0.44 -32.94 -5.11
C SER A 4 -0.05 -32.52 -3.70
N LEU A 5 0.79 -31.49 -3.58
CA LEU A 5 1.17 -30.90 -2.30
C LEU A 5 -0.08 -30.43 -1.53
N SER A 6 -0.22 -30.84 -0.27
CA SER A 6 -1.30 -30.39 0.60
C SER A 6 -1.13 -28.90 0.93
N GLN A 7 -2.08 -28.07 0.51
CA GLN A 7 -2.09 -26.62 0.74
C GLN A 7 -3.35 -26.21 1.52
N PRO A 8 -3.42 -26.48 2.83
CA PRO A 8 -4.62 -26.22 3.62
C PRO A 8 -5.00 -24.73 3.67
N GLY A 9 -4.01 -23.83 3.63
CA GLY A 9 -4.25 -22.39 3.55
C GLY A 9 -5.01 -22.02 2.28
N LEU A 10 -4.57 -22.50 1.12
CA LEU A 10 -5.24 -22.27 -0.17
C LEU A 10 -6.66 -22.87 -0.19
N ALA A 11 -6.84 -24.08 0.38
CA ALA A 11 -8.14 -24.73 0.45
C ALA A 11 -9.15 -24.00 1.36
N SER A 12 -8.67 -23.18 2.30
CA SER A 12 -9.50 -22.40 3.23
C SER A 12 -9.93 -21.03 2.70
N LEU A 13 -9.36 -20.58 1.58
CA LEU A 13 -9.70 -19.28 0.99
C LEU A 13 -11.09 -19.30 0.35
N SER A 14 -11.75 -18.15 0.34
CA SER A 14 -13.00 -17.98 -0.41
C SER A 14 -12.75 -18.19 -1.90
N LYS A 15 -13.73 -18.82 -2.57
CA LYS A 15 -13.67 -19.00 -4.03
C LYS A 15 -13.82 -17.68 -4.79
N SER A 16 -14.44 -16.67 -4.17
CA SER A 16 -14.61 -15.33 -4.71
C SER A 16 -13.67 -14.35 -4.00
N PHE A 17 -13.18 -13.36 -4.73
CA PHE A 17 -12.42 -12.25 -4.19
C PHE A 17 -13.36 -11.11 -3.81
N GLU A 18 -13.34 -10.70 -2.54
CA GLU A 18 -14.20 -9.64 -1.99
C GLU A 18 -13.34 -8.44 -1.55
N PRO A 19 -13.07 -7.44 -2.43
CA PRO A 19 -12.14 -6.36 -2.13
C PRO A 19 -12.59 -5.49 -0.96
N ALA A 20 -13.89 -5.21 -0.86
CA ALA A 20 -14.44 -4.32 0.16
C ALA A 20 -14.10 -4.75 1.59
N ALA A 21 -14.18 -6.05 1.89
CA ALA A 21 -13.86 -6.57 3.23
C ALA A 21 -12.35 -6.47 3.56
N ILE A 22 -11.51 -6.60 2.54
CA ILE A 22 -10.04 -6.50 2.67
C ILE A 22 -9.64 -5.03 2.88
N GLU A 23 -10.16 -4.14 2.05
CA GLU A 23 -9.91 -2.69 2.12
C GLU A 23 -10.37 -2.11 3.46
N ALA A 24 -11.58 -2.47 3.91
CA ALA A 24 -12.13 -2.03 5.19
C ALA A 24 -11.29 -2.48 6.39
N ARG A 25 -10.57 -3.60 6.28
CA ARG A 25 -9.68 -4.10 7.33
C ARG A 25 -8.32 -3.39 7.29
N TRP A 26 -7.70 -3.33 6.11
CA TRP A 26 -6.30 -2.95 6.01
C TRP A 26 -6.07 -1.45 5.95
N GLY A 27 -6.96 -0.68 5.32
CA GLY A 27 -6.85 0.78 5.29
C GLY A 27 -6.67 1.38 6.70
N PRO A 28 -7.63 1.15 7.63
CA PRO A 28 -7.51 1.64 8.99
C PRO A 28 -6.31 1.09 9.75
N ALA A 29 -5.95 -0.19 9.53
CA ALA A 29 -4.81 -0.81 10.19
C ALA A 29 -3.48 -0.14 9.79
N TRP A 30 -3.31 0.19 8.50
CA TRP A 30 -2.12 0.87 8.00
C TRP A 30 -2.04 2.32 8.48
N GLU A 31 -3.18 3.02 8.55
CA GLU A 31 -3.26 4.37 9.10
C GLU A 31 -2.88 4.40 10.59
N GLN A 32 -3.41 3.48 11.39
CA GLN A 32 -3.08 3.35 12.81
C GLN A 32 -1.59 3.03 13.03
N ALA A 33 -1.02 2.15 12.20
CA ALA A 33 0.40 1.84 12.21
C ALA A 33 1.28 2.98 11.65
N GLY A 34 0.69 3.99 11.01
CA GLY A 34 1.41 5.13 10.45
C GLY A 34 2.28 4.78 9.25
N LEU A 35 1.95 3.73 8.49
CA LEU A 35 2.81 3.23 7.40
C LEU A 35 2.98 4.22 6.24
N GLY A 36 2.04 5.15 6.07
CA GLY A 36 2.14 6.23 5.09
C GLY A 36 3.01 7.42 5.53
N ARG A 37 3.56 7.42 6.76
CA ARG A 37 4.40 8.52 7.24
C ARG A 37 5.78 8.45 6.58
N ALA A 38 6.15 9.54 5.90
CA ALA A 38 7.48 9.67 5.31
C ALA A 38 8.57 9.67 6.39
N GLY A 39 9.70 9.02 6.10
CA GLY A 39 10.86 8.96 6.98
C GLY A 39 11.82 7.85 6.56
N TYR A 40 13.04 7.90 7.06
CA TYR A 40 14.03 6.87 6.78
C TYR A 40 13.72 5.59 7.56
N ARG A 41 13.49 4.48 6.86
CA ARG A 41 13.26 3.15 7.47
C ARG A 41 12.15 3.13 8.54
N GLY A 42 11.06 3.85 8.30
CA GLY A 42 9.91 3.88 9.21
C GLY A 42 10.11 4.73 10.47
N SER A 43 11.18 5.51 10.56
CA SER A 43 11.44 6.40 11.71
C SER A 43 10.51 7.61 11.80
N GLY A 44 9.82 7.94 10.70
CA GLY A 44 9.07 9.20 10.58
C GLY A 44 9.94 10.45 10.54
N GLN A 45 11.27 10.30 10.40
CA GLN A 45 12.24 11.40 10.39
C GLN A 45 13.18 11.30 9.18
N PRO A 46 13.68 12.42 8.65
CA PRO A 46 14.71 12.41 7.62
C PRO A 46 16.03 11.90 8.20
N ASP A 47 16.87 11.29 7.35
CA ASP A 47 18.23 10.90 7.68
C ASP A 47 19.20 11.61 6.73
N ALA A 48 20.04 12.49 7.29
CA ALA A 48 20.98 13.30 6.51
C ALA A 48 22.08 12.44 5.86
N GLY A 49 22.47 11.33 6.48
CA GLY A 49 23.47 10.42 5.93
C GLY A 49 22.91 9.63 4.74
N ALA A 50 21.67 9.15 4.84
CA ALA A 50 20.95 8.52 3.74
C ALA A 50 20.75 9.49 2.58
N ALA A 51 20.37 10.74 2.87
CA ALA A 51 20.26 11.78 1.85
C ALA A 51 21.62 12.06 1.16
N ALA A 52 22.71 12.14 1.92
CA ALA A 52 24.06 12.32 1.36
C ALA A 52 24.51 11.14 0.48
N ARG A 53 23.97 9.93 0.71
CA ARG A 53 24.19 8.74 -0.13
C ARG A 53 23.20 8.63 -1.30
N GLY A 54 22.24 9.54 -1.44
CA GLY A 54 21.21 9.48 -2.48
C GLY A 54 20.15 8.39 -2.26
N GLU A 55 19.94 7.94 -1.01
CA GLU A 55 18.95 6.92 -0.65
C GLU A 55 17.54 7.50 -0.38
N ASN A 56 17.33 8.77 -0.73
CA ASN A 56 16.03 9.41 -0.68
C ASN A 56 15.31 9.28 -2.03
N PHE A 57 13.99 9.17 -1.97
CA PHE A 57 13.15 9.23 -3.16
C PHE A 57 11.91 10.07 -2.86
N ALA A 58 11.33 10.63 -3.92
CA ALA A 58 10.05 11.31 -3.86
C ALA A 58 9.24 10.89 -5.09
N ILE A 59 7.98 10.54 -4.88
CA ILE A 59 7.00 10.29 -5.94
C ILE A 59 6.02 11.46 -5.89
N GLN A 60 6.07 12.33 -6.90
CA GLN A 60 5.18 13.47 -6.97
C GLN A 60 3.94 13.10 -7.80
N LEU A 61 2.78 13.12 -7.15
CA LEU A 61 1.50 13.05 -7.83
C LEU A 61 0.98 14.47 -8.05
N PRO A 62 0.48 14.82 -9.25
CA PRO A 62 -0.07 16.15 -9.50
C PRO A 62 -1.31 16.36 -8.61
N PRO A 63 -1.44 17.53 -7.95
CA PRO A 63 -2.59 17.79 -7.10
C PRO A 63 -3.87 17.79 -7.96
N PRO A 64 -4.96 17.12 -7.53
CA PRO A 64 -6.21 17.12 -8.26
C PRO A 64 -6.88 18.50 -8.19
N ASN A 65 -7.59 18.89 -9.25
CA ASN A 65 -8.46 20.06 -9.22
C ASN A 65 -9.65 19.79 -8.29
N VAL A 66 -10.07 20.80 -7.51
CA VAL A 66 -11.17 20.66 -6.54
C VAL A 66 -12.52 20.83 -7.25
N THR A 67 -12.98 19.77 -7.95
CA THR A 67 -14.20 19.76 -8.77
C THR A 67 -15.37 18.97 -8.15
N GLY A 68 -15.18 18.43 -6.94
CA GLY A 68 -16.22 17.75 -6.15
C GLY A 68 -16.16 16.23 -6.16
N THR A 69 -15.61 15.60 -7.19
CA THR A 69 -15.42 14.14 -7.24
C THR A 69 -14.14 13.75 -7.99
N LEU A 70 -13.56 12.61 -7.60
CA LEU A 70 -12.46 11.99 -8.34
C LEU A 70 -13.04 11.05 -9.41
N HIS A 71 -12.51 11.13 -10.64
CA HIS A 71 -12.75 10.14 -11.70
C HIS A 71 -11.58 9.17 -11.86
N MET A 72 -11.79 8.06 -12.58
CA MET A 72 -10.77 7.01 -12.83
C MET A 72 -9.44 7.54 -13.38
N GLY A 73 -9.44 8.60 -14.20
CA GLY A 73 -8.20 9.23 -14.65
C GLY A 73 -7.26 9.71 -13.52
N HIS A 74 -7.77 10.04 -12.33
CA HIS A 74 -6.91 10.37 -11.20
C HIS A 74 -6.18 9.15 -10.63
N ALA A 75 -6.79 7.95 -10.73
CA ALA A 75 -6.21 6.72 -10.21
C ALA A 75 -5.09 6.14 -11.10
N PHE A 76 -4.98 6.60 -12.35
CA PHE A 76 -3.98 6.13 -13.31
C PHE A 76 -2.76 7.06 -13.46
N ASN A 77 -2.70 8.18 -12.72
CA ASN A 77 -1.59 9.13 -12.75
C ASN A 77 -0.45 8.76 -11.78
#